data_AF-A0A5P3A914-F1
#
_entry.id   AF-A0A5P3A914-F1
#
_cell.length_a   1.000
_cell.length_b   1.000
_cell.length_c   1.000
_cell.angle_alpha   90.00
_cell.angle_beta   90.00
_cell.angle_gamma   90.00
#
_symmetry.space_group_name_H-M   'P 1'
#
loop_
_entity.id
_entity.type
_entity.pdbx_description
1 polymer ?
#
loop_
_entity_poly.entity_id
_entity_poly.type
_entity_poly.pdbx_seq_one_letter_code
_entity_poly.pdbx_strand_id
1 'polypeptide(L)' 'MGRFKSPCSMQRFLAVHDAIYNQFNLQRHLISRRTLRQTRAKAMAEWHQIVAA' A
#
# COMPACT_ATOMS: atom_id res chain seq x y z
N MET A 1 7.61 0.50 16.44
CA MET A 1 8.58 0.05 15.40
C MET A 1 9.91 -0.24 16.08
N GLY A 2 10.48 -1.43 15.87
CA GLY A 2 11.82 -1.75 16.38
C GLY A 2 12.91 -0.94 15.69
N ARG A 3 14.11 -0.85 16.28
CA ARG A 3 15.25 -0.17 15.68
C ARG A 3 15.80 -1.02 14.53
N PHE A 4 16.04 -0.42 13.36
CA PHE A 4 16.74 -1.09 12.27
C PHE A 4 18.24 -1.19 12.59
N LYS A 5 18.84 -2.34 12.26
CA LYS A 5 20.28 -2.56 12.46
C LYS A 5 21.15 -1.70 11.53
N SER A 6 20.61 -1.27 10.39
CA SER A 6 21.30 -0.41 9.43
C SER A 6 20.33 0.45 8.59
N PRO A 7 20.80 1.57 8.02
CA PRO A 7 20.02 2.38 7.09
C PRO A 7 19.57 1.62 5.84
N CYS A 8 20.40 0.71 5.33
CA CYS A 8 20.04 -0.11 4.16
C CYS A 8 18.86 -1.06 4.47
N SER A 9 18.86 -1.68 5.66
CA SER A 9 17.73 -2.51 6.11
C SER A 9 16.46 -1.70 6.28
N MET A 10 16.58 -0.47 6.80
CA MET A 10 15.47 0.47 6.91
C MET A 10 14.93 0.85 5.52
N GLN A 11 15.79 1.22 4.57
CA GLN A 11 15.37 1.59 3.22
C GLN A 11 14.65 0.47 2.50
N ARG A 12 15.17 -0.77 2.57
CA ARG A 12 14.50 -1.93 1.97
C ARG A 12 13.13 -2.18 2.59
N PHE A 13 13.05 -2.11 3.91
CA PHE A 13 11.78 -2.25 4.63
C PHE A 13 10.78 -1.16 4.22
N LEU A 14 11.22 0.10 4.22
CA LEU A 14 10.38 1.24 3.84
C LEU A 14 9.95 1.17 2.38
N ALA A 15 10.83 0.81 1.44
CA ALA A 15 10.48 0.74 0.02
C ALA A 15 9.35 -0.25 -0.25
N VAL A 16 9.39 -1.43 0.39
CA VAL A 16 8.32 -2.44 0.28
C VAL A 16 7.04 -1.94 0.95
N HIS A 17 7.15 -1.39 2.15
CA HIS A 17 5.98 -0.92 2.90
C HIS A 17 5.31 0.31 2.27
N ASP A 18 6.09 1.22 1.69
CA ASP A 18 5.60 2.47 1.09
C ASP A 18 4.78 2.19 -0.17
N ALA A 19 5.23 1.25 -1.01
CA ALA A 19 4.47 0.81 -2.18
C ALA A 19 3.08 0.27 -1.79
N ILE A 20 3.02 -0.57 -0.75
CA ILE A 20 1.76 -1.12 -0.23
C ILE A 20 0.91 0.00 0.38
N TYR A 21 1.51 0.85 1.21
CA TYR A 21 0.79 1.93 1.87
C TYR A 21 0.19 2.91 0.87
N ASN A 22 0.96 3.37 -0.12
CA ASN A 22 0.50 4.31 -1.15
C ASN A 22 -0.66 3.74 -1.97
N GLN A 23 -0.65 2.45 -2.29
CA GLN A 23 -1.72 1.79 -3.04
C GLN A 23 -3.08 1.85 -2.32
N PHE A 24 -3.08 1.88 -0.98
CA PHE A 24 -4.31 1.94 -0.17
C PHE A 24 -4.59 3.31 0.46
N ASN A 25 -3.61 4.22 0.47
CA ASN A 25 -3.70 5.56 1.08
C ASN A 25 -4.45 6.56 0.18
N LEU A 26 -5.70 6.22 -0.14
CA LEU A 26 -6.59 7.09 -0.91
C LEU A 26 -7.09 8.25 -0.05
N GLN A 27 -7.06 9.48 -0.59
CA GLN A 27 -7.60 10.67 0.06
C GLN A 27 -9.13 10.62 0.09
N ARG A 28 -9.69 9.84 1.02
CA ARG A 28 -11.14 9.55 1.15
C ARG A 28 -12.04 10.79 1.29
N HIS A 29 -11.48 11.93 1.67
CA HIS A 29 -12.20 13.20 1.82
C HIS A 29 -12.30 13.98 0.50
N LEU A 30 -11.52 13.61 -0.53
CA LEU A 30 -11.57 14.22 -1.85
C LEU A 30 -12.39 13.41 -2.86
N ILE A 31 -12.84 12.20 -2.48
CA ILE A 31 -13.54 11.29 -3.39
C ILE A 31 -14.86 10.80 -2.80
N SER A 32 -15.80 10.46 -3.67
CA SER A 32 -17.08 9.90 -3.24
C SER A 32 -16.90 8.51 -2.60
N ARG A 33 -17.86 8.11 -1.77
CA ARG A 33 -17.94 6.75 -1.20
C ARG A 33 -18.04 5.65 -2.28
N ARG A 34 -18.59 5.96 -3.45
CA ARG A 34 -18.67 5.01 -4.59
C ARG A 34 -17.30 4.81 -5.21
N THR A 35 -16.62 5.91 -5.52
CA THR A 35 -15.26 5.92 -6.08
C THR A 35 -14.30 5.18 -5.14
N LEU A 36 -14.33 5.50 -3.84
CA LEU A 36 -13.50 4.84 -2.83
C LEU A 36 -13.67 3.31 -2.83
N ARG A 37 -14.90 2.81 -2.93
CA ARG A 37 -15.18 1.36 -2.96
C ARG A 37 -14.61 0.70 -4.22
N GLN A 38 -14.80 1.32 -5.38
CA GLN A 38 -14.28 0.80 -6.65
C GLN A 38 -12.75 0.77 -6.66
N THR A 39 -12.10 1.86 -6.25
CA THR A 39 -10.63 1.94 -6.21
C THR A 39 -10.05 0.93 -5.23
N ARG A 40 -10.66 0.74 -4.05
CA ARG A 40 -10.23 -0.31 -3.09
C ARG A 40 -10.41 -1.72 -3.63
N ALA A 41 -11.51 -2.01 -4.33
CA ALA A 41 -11.73 -3.32 -4.93
C ALA A 41 -10.68 -3.64 -5.99
N LYS A 42 -10.36 -2.66 -6.84
CA LYS A 42 -9.29 -2.77 -7.84
C LYS A 42 -7.91 -3.01 -7.20
N ALA A 43 -7.56 -2.18 -6.21
CA ALA A 43 -6.30 -2.32 -5.48
C ALA A 43 -6.14 -3.70 -4.81
N MET A 44 -7.23 -4.25 -4.26
CA MET A 44 -7.23 -5.61 -3.69
C MET A 44 -7.08 -6.70 -4.75
N ALA A 45 -7.71 -6.55 -5.93
CA ALA A 45 -7.55 -7.51 -7.02
C ALA A 45 -6.10 -7.55 -7.52
N GLU A 46 -5.47 -6.38 -7.71
CA GLU A 46 -4.05 -6.25 -8.05
C GLU A 46 -3.15 -6.87 -6.98
N TRP A 47 -3.45 -6.64 -5.70
CA TRP A 47 -2.72 -7.26 -4.59
C TRP A 47 -2.80 -8.79 -4.61
N HIS A 48 -3.99 -9.35 -4.85
CA HIS A 48 -4.14 -10.81 -4.95
C HIS A 48 -3.35 -11.40 -6.13
N GLN A 49 -3.25 -10.70 -7.26
CA GLN A 49 -2.43 -11.15 -8.39
C GLN A 49 -0.93 -11.18 -8.02
N ILE A 50 -0.45 -10.17 -7.30
CA ILE A 50 0.95 -10.10 -6.86
C ILE A 50 1.27 -11.21 -5.84
N VAL A 51 0.35 -11.50 -4.91
CA VAL A 51 0.57 -12.51 -3.86
C VAL A 51 0.39 -13.94 -4.38
N ALA A 52 -0.41 -14.15 -5.43
CA ALA A 52 -0.61 -15.46 -6.04
C ALA A 52 0.49 -15.86 -7.04
N ALA A 53 1.35 -14.91 -7.45
CA ALA A 53 2.49 -15.15 -8.34
C ALA A 53 3.73 -15.59 -7.56
#